data_AF-A0A251XJI4-F1
#
_entry.id   AF-A0A251XJI4-F1
#
_cell.length_a   1.000
_cell.length_b   1.000
_cell.length_c   1.000
_cell.angle_alpha   90.00
_cell.angle_beta   90.00
_cell.angle_gamma   90.00
#
_symmetry.space_group_name_H-M   'P 1'
#
loop_
_entity.id
_entity.type
_entity.pdbx_description
1 polymer ?
#
loop_
_entity_poly.entity_id
_entity_poly.type
_entity_poly.pdbx_seq_one_letter_code
_entity_poly.pdbx_strand_id
1 'polypeptide(L)'
;MFLGDLVDRGPDTPGVLRLVMGMVRAGHAFAVPGNHEDKLVKALQGKKVRVAYGLAESLAQLAEEDEAFRADVERFCRELVSHLVLDGGDLVVAHAGLIEAYQGRASGRVRAFALWGDATIGETDEHGLPVRRDWALDYRGSATVLYGHVAGVGTEWVNGTMCLDTGCVFGGELSALRWPEREVVAVPAERVWSEPTVPLGRRYASSAAAGSAATDDERAPGLLRIDDVLGKQVVETRAFGRVGIREDAAAGALETMSRFAVDPRTSSTCRPR
;
A
#
# COMPACT_ATOMS: atom_id res chain seq x y z
N MET A 1 8.45 -2.03 -13.16
CA MET A 1 9.03 -1.80 -11.82
C MET A 1 8.53 -2.91 -10.92
N PHE A 2 9.40 -3.52 -10.12
CA PHE A 2 9.02 -4.60 -9.21
C PHE A 2 8.87 -4.07 -7.78
N LEU A 3 7.80 -4.49 -7.09
CA LEU A 3 7.42 -3.99 -5.76
C LEU A 3 8.03 -4.79 -4.59
N GLY A 4 8.96 -5.70 -4.85
CA GLY A 4 9.51 -6.62 -3.85
C GLY A 4 8.67 -7.88 -3.68
N ASP A 5 9.01 -8.70 -2.69
CA ASP A 5 8.46 -10.04 -2.45
C ASP A 5 8.54 -10.93 -3.70
N LEU A 6 9.74 -10.96 -4.28
CA LEU A 6 10.17 -11.81 -5.40
C LEU A 6 10.43 -13.26 -4.96
N VAL A 7 10.62 -13.46 -3.65
CA VAL A 7 11.00 -14.73 -3.04
C VAL A 7 9.89 -15.25 -2.12
N ASP A 8 10.03 -16.49 -1.70
CA ASP A 8 9.19 -17.23 -0.76
C ASP A 8 7.85 -17.71 -1.35
N ARG A 9 7.39 -18.86 -0.83
CA ARG A 9 6.13 -19.56 -1.14
C ARG A 9 6.04 -20.14 -2.56
N GLY A 10 6.39 -19.36 -3.58
CA GLY A 10 6.31 -19.76 -4.98
C GLY A 10 7.25 -20.93 -5.34
N PRO A 11 7.02 -21.57 -6.48
CA PRO A 11 7.75 -22.78 -6.88
C PRO A 11 9.14 -22.54 -7.45
N ASP A 12 9.43 -21.32 -7.92
CA ASP A 12 10.64 -21.02 -8.70
C ASP A 12 11.25 -19.67 -8.32
N THR A 13 11.66 -19.56 -7.07
CA THR A 13 12.40 -18.40 -6.55
C THR A 13 13.68 -18.12 -7.36
N PRO A 14 14.54 -19.12 -7.70
CA PRO A 14 15.73 -18.88 -8.51
C PRO A 14 15.41 -18.34 -9.91
N GLY A 15 14.38 -18.84 -10.59
CA GLY A 15 13.96 -18.36 -11.90
C GLY A 15 13.48 -16.91 -11.87
N VAL A 16 12.63 -16.55 -10.89
CA VAL A 16 12.19 -15.16 -10.68
C VAL A 16 13.38 -14.24 -10.42
N LEU A 17 14.30 -14.64 -9.54
CA LEU A 17 15.50 -13.86 -9.22
C LEU A 17 16.39 -13.67 -10.45
N ARG A 18 16.66 -14.71 -11.24
CA ARG A 18 17.44 -14.59 -12.48
C ARG A 18 16.81 -13.59 -13.44
N LEU A 19 15.50 -13.67 -13.65
CA LEU A 19 14.77 -12.77 -14.54
C LEU A 19 14.87 -11.31 -14.06
N VAL A 20 14.51 -11.05 -12.80
CA VAL A 20 14.47 -9.69 -12.26
C VAL A 20 15.87 -9.09 -12.16
N MET A 21 16.85 -9.84 -11.65
CA MET A 21 18.25 -9.41 -11.59
C MET A 21 18.80 -9.08 -12.98
N GLY A 22 18.49 -9.91 -13.98
CA GLY A 22 18.87 -9.68 -15.37
C GLY A 22 18.27 -8.39 -15.93
N MET A 23 16.96 -8.18 -15.75
CA MET A 23 16.27 -6.97 -16.22
C MET A 23 16.79 -5.69 -15.55
N VAL A 24 17.06 -5.74 -14.23
CA VAL A 24 17.59 -4.59 -13.50
C VAL A 24 19.00 -4.24 -13.97
N ARG A 25 19.88 -5.24 -14.13
CA ARG A 25 21.26 -5.02 -14.61
C ARG A 25 21.32 -4.52 -16.04
N ALA A 26 20.40 -4.96 -16.89
CA ALA A 26 20.26 -4.48 -18.25
C ALA A 26 19.66 -3.05 -18.33
N GLY A 27 19.24 -2.47 -17.21
CA GLY A 27 18.62 -1.13 -17.18
C GLY A 27 17.18 -1.11 -17.71
N HIS A 28 16.52 -2.26 -17.82
CA HIS A 28 15.13 -2.39 -18.28
C HIS A 28 14.11 -2.37 -17.13
N ALA A 29 14.57 -2.52 -15.89
CA ALA A 29 13.70 -2.54 -14.73
C ALA A 29 14.35 -1.87 -13.51
N PHE A 30 13.49 -1.45 -12.59
CA PHE A 30 13.84 -1.14 -11.21
C PHE A 30 13.10 -2.10 -10.28
N ALA A 31 13.66 -2.34 -9.10
CA ALA A 31 13.05 -3.14 -8.04
C ALA A 31 13.28 -2.46 -6.68
N VAL A 32 12.31 -2.61 -5.77
CA VAL A 32 12.43 -2.26 -4.35
C VAL A 32 12.39 -3.54 -3.52
N PRO A 33 13.01 -3.58 -2.32
CA PRO A 33 12.98 -4.77 -1.48
C PRO A 33 11.63 -4.88 -0.77
N GLY A 34 11.09 -6.08 -0.71
CA GLY A 34 10.03 -6.46 0.20
C GLY A 34 10.57 -7.03 1.50
N ASN A 35 9.66 -7.33 2.42
CA ASN A 35 10.04 -7.90 3.71
C ASN A 35 10.57 -9.33 3.59
N HIS A 36 10.18 -10.05 2.54
CA HIS A 36 10.69 -11.39 2.26
C HIS A 36 12.18 -11.34 1.83
N GLU A 37 12.58 -10.41 0.97
CA GLU A 37 14.00 -10.23 0.62
C GLU A 37 14.86 -9.83 1.83
N ASP A 38 14.38 -8.91 2.67
CA ASP A 38 15.10 -8.48 3.88
C ASP A 38 15.36 -9.66 4.84
N LYS A 39 14.39 -10.59 4.93
CA LYS A 39 14.50 -11.79 5.74
C LYS A 39 15.41 -12.84 5.09
N LEU A 40 15.33 -13.02 3.77
CA LEU A 40 16.21 -13.91 3.02
C LEU A 40 17.68 -13.49 3.15
N VAL A 41 17.98 -12.20 2.98
CA VAL A 41 19.35 -11.67 3.15
C VAL A 41 19.90 -11.99 4.54
N LYS A 42 19.10 -11.81 5.60
CA LYS A 42 19.51 -12.19 6.97
C LYS A 42 19.80 -13.69 7.08
N ALA A 43 18.98 -14.54 6.47
CA ALA A 43 19.19 -15.98 6.46
C ALA A 43 20.47 -16.39 5.72
N LEU A 44 20.71 -15.84 4.53
CA LEU A 44 21.92 -16.10 3.73
C LEU A 44 23.21 -15.61 4.42
N GLN A 45 23.11 -14.56 5.24
CA GLN A 45 24.21 -14.09 6.10
C GLN A 45 24.41 -14.96 7.37
N GLY A 46 23.70 -16.07 7.51
CA GLY A 46 23.80 -16.97 8.67
C GLY A 46 23.15 -16.44 9.96
N LYS A 47 22.35 -15.37 9.88
CA LYS A 47 21.63 -14.86 11.06
C LYS A 47 20.47 -15.78 11.39
N LYS A 48 20.23 -15.99 12.69
CA LYS A 48 19.06 -16.73 13.16
C LYS A 48 17.79 -15.92 12.87
N VAL A 49 16.98 -16.41 11.94
CA VAL A 49 15.67 -15.85 11.60
C VAL A 49 14.59 -16.93 11.80
N ARG A 50 13.36 -16.50 12.12
CA ARG A 50 12.22 -17.43 12.17
C ARG A 50 11.90 -17.91 10.76
N VAL A 51 12.15 -19.18 10.44
CA VAL A 51 11.75 -19.77 9.16
C VAL A 51 10.22 -19.94 9.16
N ALA A 52 9.54 -19.12 8.36
CA ALA A 52 8.08 -19.03 8.29
C ALA A 52 7.69 -18.26 7.02
N TYR A 53 6.43 -18.41 6.60
CA TYR A 53 5.83 -17.70 5.46
C TYR A 53 6.53 -17.94 4.11
N GLY A 54 7.00 -19.17 3.85
CA GLY A 54 7.58 -19.51 2.56
C GLY A 54 9.10 -19.44 2.46
N LEU A 55 9.80 -19.03 3.53
CA LEU A 55 11.26 -18.90 3.54
C LEU A 55 11.98 -20.26 3.42
N ALA A 56 11.39 -21.34 3.96
CA ALA A 56 12.02 -22.66 3.89
C ALA A 56 12.15 -23.11 2.44
N GLU A 57 11.12 -22.83 1.64
CA GLU A 57 10.98 -23.15 0.24
C GLU A 57 12.03 -22.41 -0.59
N SER A 58 12.19 -21.11 -0.40
CA SER A 58 13.27 -20.33 -1.04
C SER A 58 14.65 -20.85 -0.70
N LEU A 59 14.90 -21.14 0.58
CA LEU A 59 16.22 -21.63 1.02
C LEU A 59 16.52 -23.02 0.43
N ALA A 60 15.51 -23.90 0.33
CA ALA A 60 15.66 -25.19 -0.29
C ALA A 60 15.95 -25.07 -1.80
N GLN A 61 15.17 -24.26 -2.52
CA GLN A 61 15.38 -24.00 -3.95
C GLN A 61 16.77 -23.39 -4.21
N LEU A 62 17.18 -22.39 -3.43
CA LEU A 62 18.51 -21.77 -3.55
C LEU A 62 19.64 -22.70 -3.13
N ALA A 63 19.39 -23.73 -2.30
CA ALA A 63 20.40 -24.71 -1.94
C ALA A 63 20.78 -25.65 -3.09
N GLU A 64 19.98 -25.69 -4.17
CA GLU A 64 20.27 -26.43 -5.40
C GLU A 64 21.14 -25.61 -6.39
N GLU A 65 21.23 -24.29 -6.18
CA GLU A 65 22.00 -23.37 -7.03
C GLU A 65 23.49 -23.29 -6.63
N ASP A 66 24.37 -22.81 -7.49
CA ASP A 66 25.78 -22.64 -7.12
C ASP A 66 26.00 -21.51 -6.08
N GLU A 67 27.15 -21.54 -5.39
CA GLU A 67 27.50 -20.55 -4.36
C GLU A 67 27.60 -19.14 -4.93
N ALA A 68 28.06 -18.99 -6.18
CA ALA A 68 28.21 -17.70 -6.83
C ALA A 68 26.85 -17.03 -7.04
N PHE A 69 25.85 -17.77 -7.48
CA PHE A 69 24.48 -17.30 -7.65
C PHE A 69 23.84 -16.94 -6.31
N ARG A 70 24.01 -17.76 -5.26
CA ARG A 70 23.49 -17.44 -3.92
C ARG A 70 24.11 -16.15 -3.36
N ALA A 71 25.41 -15.95 -3.51
CA ALA A 71 26.09 -14.72 -3.11
C ALA A 71 25.62 -13.52 -3.95
N ASP A 72 25.32 -13.74 -5.22
CA ASP A 72 24.80 -12.71 -6.12
C ASP A 72 23.37 -12.28 -5.75
N VAL A 73 22.51 -13.23 -5.37
CA VAL A 73 21.17 -12.99 -4.85
C VAL A 73 21.23 -12.21 -3.53
N GLU A 74 22.07 -12.62 -2.59
CA GLU A 74 22.26 -11.89 -1.32
C GLU A 74 22.63 -10.44 -1.57
N ARG A 75 23.63 -10.21 -2.43
CA ARG A 75 24.11 -8.87 -2.76
C ARG A 75 23.02 -8.04 -3.41
N PHE A 76 22.35 -8.59 -4.43
CA PHE A 76 21.28 -7.92 -5.14
C PHE A 76 20.18 -7.46 -4.18
N CYS A 77 19.63 -8.38 -3.38
CA CYS A 77 18.55 -8.08 -2.44
C CYS A 77 18.99 -7.08 -1.35
N ARG A 78 20.23 -7.16 -0.88
CA ARG A 78 20.79 -6.24 0.12
C ARG A 78 20.92 -4.81 -0.41
N GLU A 79 21.21 -4.64 -1.70
CA GLU A 79 21.50 -3.34 -2.33
C GLU A 79 20.25 -2.62 -2.86
N LEU A 80 19.08 -3.26 -2.85
CA LEU A 80 17.82 -2.63 -3.24
C LEU A 80 17.50 -1.42 -2.35
N VAL A 81 17.16 -0.30 -2.99
CA VAL A 81 16.77 0.96 -2.33
C VAL A 81 15.35 0.84 -1.80
N SER A 82 15.10 1.37 -0.59
CA SER A 82 13.81 1.19 0.11
C SER A 82 12.58 1.64 -0.66
N HIS A 83 12.72 2.71 -1.44
CA HIS A 83 11.65 3.26 -2.27
C HIS A 83 12.27 4.07 -3.41
N LEU A 84 11.47 4.33 -4.44
CA LEU A 84 11.81 5.17 -5.57
C LEU A 84 10.85 6.36 -5.61
N VAL A 85 11.39 7.54 -5.91
CA VAL A 85 10.62 8.75 -6.25
C VAL A 85 10.95 9.07 -7.70
N LEU A 86 9.92 9.09 -8.54
CA LEU A 86 10.01 9.02 -9.99
C LEU A 86 9.12 10.09 -10.62
N ASP A 87 9.30 10.29 -11.92
CA ASP A 87 8.46 11.18 -12.73
C ASP A 87 8.34 12.59 -12.12
N GLY A 88 9.48 13.21 -11.79
CA GLY A 88 9.51 14.54 -11.18
C GLY A 88 8.96 14.63 -9.76
N GLY A 89 8.58 13.52 -9.14
CA GLY A 89 7.94 13.48 -7.82
C GLY A 89 6.50 12.94 -7.87
N ASP A 90 5.91 12.74 -9.05
CA ASP A 90 4.51 12.35 -9.20
C ASP A 90 4.26 10.86 -8.96
N LEU A 91 5.31 10.03 -8.93
CA LEU A 91 5.22 8.60 -8.67
C LEU A 91 6.18 8.16 -7.56
N VAL A 92 5.64 7.51 -6.55
CA VAL A 92 6.41 6.84 -5.49
C VAL A 92 6.11 5.36 -5.48
N VAL A 93 7.17 4.57 -5.40
CA VAL A 93 7.10 3.11 -5.36
C VAL A 93 7.80 2.59 -4.12
N ALA A 94 7.08 1.86 -3.28
CA ALA A 94 7.61 1.23 -2.06
C ALA A 94 6.82 -0.05 -1.75
N HIS A 95 7.48 -1.07 -1.20
CA HIS A 95 6.85 -2.39 -1.02
C HIS A 95 5.58 -2.35 -0.16
N ALA A 96 5.64 -1.85 1.07
CA ALA A 96 4.48 -1.69 1.95
C ALA A 96 3.82 -0.30 1.83
N GLY A 97 4.28 0.50 0.87
CA GLY A 97 3.87 1.88 0.68
C GLY A 97 4.64 2.87 1.53
N LEU A 98 4.29 4.16 1.42
CA LEU A 98 5.03 5.23 2.08
C LEU A 98 4.21 6.51 2.24
N ILE A 99 4.13 7.02 3.46
CA ILE A 99 3.54 8.34 3.75
C ILE A 99 4.35 9.48 3.15
N GLU A 100 3.71 10.61 2.86
CA GLU A 100 4.32 11.77 2.20
C GLU A 100 5.57 12.27 2.94
N ALA A 101 5.51 12.37 4.26
CA ALA A 101 6.61 12.87 5.10
C ALA A 101 7.90 12.03 5.01
N TYR A 102 7.85 10.83 4.44
CA TYR A 102 8.97 9.91 4.26
C TYR A 102 9.51 9.86 2.83
N GLN A 103 8.80 10.39 1.85
CA GLN A 103 9.17 10.33 0.44
C GLN A 103 10.48 11.12 0.20
N GLY A 104 11.43 10.50 -0.49
CA GLY A 104 12.75 11.08 -0.78
C GLY A 104 13.74 11.08 0.39
N ARG A 105 13.40 10.47 1.54
CA ARG A 105 14.25 10.46 2.73
C ARG A 105 14.93 9.11 2.94
N ALA A 106 16.19 9.12 3.36
CA ALA A 106 16.95 7.91 3.66
C ALA A 106 17.21 7.80 5.17
N SER A 107 16.35 7.08 5.89
CA SER A 107 16.60 6.72 7.30
C SER A 107 16.16 5.30 7.58
N GLY A 108 16.70 4.69 8.65
CA GLY A 108 16.28 3.35 9.08
C GLY A 108 14.78 3.24 9.34
N ARG A 109 14.15 4.29 9.86
CA ARG A 109 12.69 4.37 10.06
C ARG A 109 11.91 4.37 8.74
N VAL A 110 12.38 5.13 7.75
CA VAL A 110 11.78 5.14 6.40
C VAL A 110 11.90 3.77 5.75
N ARG A 111 13.08 3.13 5.87
CA ARG A 111 13.29 1.78 5.35
C ARG A 111 12.39 0.75 6.04
N ALA A 112 12.22 0.85 7.36
CA ALA A 112 11.34 -0.05 8.10
C ALA A 112 9.88 0.12 7.66
N PHE A 113 9.40 1.35 7.49
CA PHE A 113 8.05 1.61 6.97
C PHE A 113 7.86 1.02 5.57
N ALA A 114 8.81 1.25 4.66
CA ALA A 114 8.73 0.73 3.29
C ALA A 114 8.70 -0.80 3.21
N LEU A 115 9.28 -1.49 4.19
CA LEU A 115 9.28 -2.96 4.27
C LEU A 115 8.05 -3.53 4.97
N TRP A 116 7.60 -2.91 6.07
CA TRP A 116 6.65 -3.54 7.02
C TRP A 116 5.34 -2.77 7.20
N GLY A 117 5.23 -1.57 6.61
CA GLY A 117 4.11 -0.64 6.77
C GLY A 117 4.11 0.06 8.13
N ASP A 118 2.98 0.65 8.48
CA ASP A 118 2.74 1.27 9.79
C ASP A 118 2.32 0.22 10.83
N ALA A 119 3.24 -0.70 11.13
CA ALA A 119 3.02 -1.73 12.13
C ALA A 119 3.07 -1.13 13.54
N THR A 120 2.01 -1.31 14.33
CA THR A 120 2.02 -0.95 15.74
C THR A 120 2.90 -1.97 16.49
N ILE A 121 3.91 -1.46 17.18
CA ILE A 121 4.89 -2.29 17.87
C ILE A 121 4.20 -3.02 19.03
N GLY A 122 4.18 -4.36 18.98
CA GLY A 122 3.73 -5.21 20.07
C GLY A 122 2.24 -5.55 20.08
N GLU A 123 1.48 -5.08 19.09
CA GLU A 123 0.06 -5.42 18.94
C GLU A 123 -0.11 -6.49 17.86
N THR A 124 -0.90 -7.52 18.15
CA THR A 124 -1.28 -8.55 17.18
C THR A 124 -2.80 -8.67 17.08
N ASP A 125 -3.30 -8.93 15.87
CA ASP A 125 -4.72 -9.19 15.63
C ASP A 125 -5.14 -10.59 16.12
N GLU A 126 -6.42 -10.93 15.90
CA GLU A 126 -7.01 -12.22 16.26
C GLU A 126 -6.35 -13.42 15.54
N HIS A 127 -5.59 -13.17 14.48
CA HIS A 127 -4.84 -14.15 13.70
C HIS A 127 -3.34 -14.20 14.07
N GLY A 128 -2.91 -13.41 15.07
CA GLY A 128 -1.51 -13.34 15.51
C GLY A 128 -0.59 -12.58 14.57
N LEU A 129 -1.14 -11.80 13.63
CA LEU A 129 -0.39 -10.92 12.74
C LEU A 129 -0.23 -9.53 13.38
N PRO A 130 0.88 -8.80 13.13
CA PRO A 130 1.03 -7.45 13.64
C PRO A 130 -0.12 -6.54 13.19
N VAL A 131 -0.74 -5.82 14.14
CA VAL A 131 -1.73 -4.78 13.82
C VAL A 131 -1.04 -3.69 13.01
N ARG A 132 -1.68 -3.25 11.93
CA ARG A 132 -1.16 -2.23 11.04
C ARG A 132 -2.21 -1.17 10.82
N ARG A 133 -1.79 0.09 10.84
CA ARG A 133 -2.66 1.20 10.43
C ARG A 133 -2.73 1.24 8.91
N ASP A 134 -3.92 1.49 8.38
CA ASP A 134 -4.13 1.67 6.96
C ASP A 134 -3.76 3.10 6.54
N TRP A 135 -2.46 3.35 6.47
CA TRP A 135 -1.89 4.67 6.16
C TRP A 135 -2.41 5.25 4.84
N ALA A 136 -2.89 4.42 3.91
CA ALA A 136 -3.45 4.85 2.64
C ALA A 136 -4.76 5.64 2.82
N LEU A 137 -5.58 5.30 3.83
CA LEU A 137 -6.81 6.05 4.15
C LEU A 137 -6.53 7.49 4.61
N ASP A 138 -5.37 7.70 5.24
CA ASP A 138 -4.92 9.01 5.74
C ASP A 138 -3.96 9.72 4.78
N TYR A 139 -3.53 9.07 3.70
CA TYR A 139 -2.60 9.65 2.75
C TYR A 139 -3.23 10.86 2.04
N ARG A 140 -2.54 12.00 2.03
CA ARG A 140 -2.97 13.24 1.35
C ARG A 140 -1.86 13.88 0.51
N GLY A 141 -0.81 13.11 0.25
CA GLY A 141 0.32 13.61 -0.54
C GLY A 141 -0.04 13.74 -2.02
N SER A 142 0.75 14.56 -2.71
CA SER A 142 0.57 14.84 -4.14
C SER A 142 0.95 13.66 -5.04
N ALA A 143 1.95 12.89 -4.65
CA ALA A 143 2.46 11.78 -5.44
C ALA A 143 1.49 10.59 -5.47
N THR A 144 1.43 9.91 -6.60
CA THR A 144 0.81 8.59 -6.68
C THR A 144 1.69 7.55 -6.01
N VAL A 145 1.15 6.77 -5.06
CA VAL A 145 1.93 5.74 -4.35
C VAL A 145 1.49 4.34 -4.77
N LEU A 146 2.38 3.58 -5.42
CA LEU A 146 2.15 2.19 -5.79
C LEU A 146 2.91 1.24 -4.87
N TYR A 147 2.20 0.24 -4.36
CA TYR A 147 2.72 -0.65 -3.33
C TYR A 147 2.07 -2.05 -3.36
N GLY A 148 2.54 -2.94 -2.49
CA GLY A 148 2.10 -4.33 -2.34
C GLY A 148 1.94 -4.73 -0.86
N HIS A 149 2.70 -5.74 -0.42
CA HIS A 149 2.84 -6.25 0.95
C HIS A 149 1.66 -7.05 1.52
N VAL A 150 0.46 -6.47 1.57
CA VAL A 150 -0.64 -7.02 2.38
C VAL A 150 -1.56 -7.99 1.61
N ALA A 151 -1.33 -8.41 0.36
CA ALA A 151 -2.27 -9.18 -0.47
C ALA A 151 -3.77 -8.74 -0.43
N GLY A 152 -4.59 -9.20 -1.35
CA GLY A 152 -6.00 -8.82 -1.37
C GLY A 152 -6.68 -9.24 -2.66
N VAL A 153 -7.99 -9.12 -2.70
CA VAL A 153 -8.75 -9.41 -3.93
C VAL A 153 -8.91 -8.14 -4.75
N GLY A 154 -8.28 -8.13 -5.93
CA GLY A 154 -8.32 -7.00 -6.86
C GLY A 154 -7.58 -5.74 -6.37
N THR A 155 -7.53 -4.74 -7.24
CA THR A 155 -6.88 -3.45 -6.99
C THR A 155 -7.90 -2.34 -6.81
N GLU A 156 -7.61 -1.37 -5.95
CA GLU A 156 -8.48 -0.21 -5.70
C GLU A 156 -7.64 1.05 -5.47
N TRP A 157 -8.13 2.18 -5.97
CA TRP A 157 -7.54 3.49 -5.71
C TRP A 157 -8.02 4.05 -4.37
N VAL A 158 -7.09 4.41 -3.49
CA VAL A 158 -7.38 5.04 -2.20
C VAL A 158 -6.48 6.26 -2.02
N ASN A 159 -7.08 7.45 -2.05
CA ASN A 159 -6.41 8.74 -1.88
C ASN A 159 -5.14 8.92 -2.72
N GLY A 160 -5.13 8.49 -3.99
CA GLY A 160 -3.95 8.58 -4.86
C GLY A 160 -2.94 7.46 -4.64
N THR A 161 -3.26 6.45 -3.83
CA THR A 161 -2.44 5.25 -3.64
C THR A 161 -3.15 4.02 -4.20
N MET A 162 -2.40 3.00 -4.59
CA MET A 162 -2.96 1.72 -5.04
C MET A 162 -2.04 0.56 -4.63
N CYS A 163 -2.65 -0.44 -4.01
CA CYS A 163 -1.99 -1.73 -3.82
C CYS A 163 -2.17 -2.62 -5.05
N LEU A 164 -1.07 -3.16 -5.57
CA LEU A 164 -1.01 -4.09 -6.70
C LEU A 164 -0.78 -5.55 -6.27
N ASP A 165 -0.59 -5.80 -4.98
CA ASP A 165 -0.52 -7.17 -4.46
C ASP A 165 -1.92 -7.77 -4.37
N THR A 166 -2.28 -8.48 -5.44
CA THR A 166 -3.53 -9.23 -5.61
C THR A 166 -3.40 -10.71 -5.27
N GLY A 167 -2.39 -11.08 -4.48
CA GLY A 167 -2.27 -12.44 -3.92
C GLY A 167 -2.03 -13.55 -4.94
N CYS A 168 -1.25 -13.30 -6.01
CA CYS A 168 -0.94 -14.28 -7.06
C CYS A 168 -0.57 -15.67 -6.52
N VAL A 169 0.34 -15.74 -5.55
CA VAL A 169 0.81 -17.02 -4.98
C VAL A 169 -0.29 -17.80 -4.25
N PHE A 170 -1.35 -17.11 -3.81
CA PHE A 170 -2.51 -17.68 -3.12
C PHE A 170 -3.65 -18.03 -4.09
N GLY A 171 -3.40 -18.05 -5.40
CA GLY A 171 -4.41 -18.31 -6.41
C GLY A 171 -5.20 -17.08 -6.86
N GLY A 172 -4.75 -15.87 -6.50
CA GLY A 172 -5.28 -14.62 -7.01
C GLY A 172 -4.72 -14.28 -8.40
N GLU A 173 -4.22 -13.06 -8.56
CA GLU A 173 -3.68 -12.58 -9.85
C GLU A 173 -2.32 -11.91 -9.66
N LEU A 174 -1.50 -11.91 -10.70
CA LEU A 174 -0.32 -11.04 -10.81
C LEU A 174 -0.73 -9.75 -11.51
N SER A 175 -0.75 -8.64 -10.77
CA SER A 175 -1.21 -7.34 -11.26
C SER A 175 -0.06 -6.38 -11.53
N ALA A 176 -0.26 -5.50 -12.51
CA ALA A 176 0.62 -4.38 -12.83
C ALA A 176 -0.22 -3.13 -13.16
N LEU A 177 0.31 -1.95 -12.85
CA LEU A 177 -0.24 -0.69 -13.32
C LEU A 177 0.68 -0.11 -14.39
N ARG A 178 0.10 0.25 -15.54
CA ARG A 178 0.78 1.04 -16.57
C ARG A 178 0.79 2.50 -16.15
N TRP A 179 1.98 3.12 -16.17
CA TRP A 179 2.17 4.52 -15.83
C TRP A 179 2.77 5.25 -17.03
N PRO A 180 2.25 6.43 -17.43
CA PRO A 180 1.25 7.26 -16.74
C PRO A 180 -0.23 6.95 -17.07
N GLU A 181 -0.52 5.90 -17.85
CA GLU A 181 -1.87 5.61 -18.35
C GLU A 181 -2.88 5.23 -17.24
N ARG A 182 -2.38 4.81 -16.07
CA ARG A 182 -3.17 4.35 -14.91
C ARG A 182 -4.09 3.17 -15.24
N GLU A 183 -3.67 2.33 -16.16
CA GLU A 183 -4.38 1.10 -16.55
C GLU A 183 -3.86 -0.09 -15.78
N VAL A 184 -4.76 -0.84 -15.14
CA VAL A 184 -4.41 -2.10 -14.47
C VAL A 184 -4.46 -3.23 -15.49
N VAL A 185 -3.39 -4.03 -15.52
CA VAL A 185 -3.30 -5.28 -16.26
C VAL A 185 -3.03 -6.39 -15.27
N ALA A 186 -3.73 -7.51 -15.40
CA ALA A 186 -3.59 -8.64 -14.50
C ALA A 186 -3.57 -9.97 -15.27
N VAL A 187 -2.84 -10.94 -14.72
CA VAL A 187 -2.81 -12.32 -15.20
C VAL A 187 -3.22 -13.24 -14.05
N PRO A 188 -4.21 -14.12 -14.23
CA PRO A 188 -4.63 -15.03 -13.17
C PRO A 188 -3.52 -16.03 -12.83
N ALA A 189 -3.43 -16.41 -11.56
CA ALA A 189 -2.54 -17.48 -11.14
C ALA A 189 -2.96 -18.81 -11.80
N GLU A 190 -1.97 -19.60 -12.21
CA GLU A 190 -2.21 -20.93 -12.77
C GLU A 190 -2.89 -21.86 -11.75
N ARG A 191 -2.53 -21.70 -10.47
CA ARG A 191 -3.05 -22.47 -9.34
C ARG A 191 -2.75 -21.75 -8.02
N VAL A 192 -3.32 -22.28 -6.93
CA VAL A 192 -2.92 -21.95 -5.56
C VAL A 192 -1.56 -22.61 -5.29
N TRP A 193 -0.51 -21.80 -5.10
CA TRP A 193 0.83 -22.29 -4.77
C TRP A 193 1.08 -22.37 -3.27
N SER A 194 0.41 -21.50 -2.50
CA SER A 194 0.42 -21.49 -1.04
C SER A 194 -0.98 -21.20 -0.54
N GLU A 195 -1.36 -21.82 0.57
CA GLU A 195 -2.60 -21.45 1.27
C GLU A 195 -2.39 -20.12 2.01
N PRO A 196 -3.34 -19.18 1.94
CA PRO A 196 -3.25 -17.94 2.68
C PRO A 196 -3.56 -18.21 4.17
N THR A 197 -2.82 -17.55 5.07
CA THR A 197 -3.04 -17.69 6.53
C THR A 197 -4.37 -17.06 6.97
N VAL A 198 -4.80 -16.02 6.26
CA VAL A 198 -6.08 -15.34 6.43
C VAL A 198 -6.76 -15.29 5.07
N PRO A 199 -8.06 -15.60 4.94
CA PRO A 199 -8.77 -15.50 3.67
C PRO A 199 -8.55 -14.14 3.01
N LEU A 200 -8.24 -14.13 1.72
CA LEU A 200 -8.06 -12.90 0.98
C LEU A 200 -9.39 -12.14 0.91
N GLY A 201 -9.44 -10.98 1.54
CA GLY A 201 -10.53 -10.03 1.42
C GLY A 201 -10.25 -8.98 0.36
N ARG A 202 -11.29 -8.31 -0.13
CA ARG A 202 -11.14 -6.99 -0.72
C ARG A 202 -10.78 -6.01 0.39
N ARG A 203 -9.65 -5.32 0.28
CA ARG A 203 -9.12 -4.47 1.36
C ARG A 203 -10.10 -3.38 1.82
N TYR A 204 -10.87 -2.80 0.91
CA TYR A 204 -11.84 -1.76 1.23
C TYR A 204 -13.30 -2.15 0.92
N ALA A 205 -13.60 -3.45 0.73
CA ALA A 205 -14.98 -3.89 0.43
C ALA A 205 -16.00 -3.60 1.53
N SER A 206 -15.59 -3.21 2.73
CA SER A 206 -16.48 -2.80 3.82
C SER A 206 -17.05 -1.37 3.65
N SER A 207 -16.69 -0.63 2.60
CA SER A 207 -17.42 0.59 2.19
C SER A 207 -18.43 0.36 1.07
N ALA A 208 -18.35 -0.78 0.36
CA ALA A 208 -19.18 -1.09 -0.82
C ALA A 208 -20.20 -2.23 -0.60
N ALA A 209 -20.03 -3.07 0.42
CA ALA A 209 -20.97 -4.16 0.72
C ALA A 209 -22.25 -3.70 1.47
N ALA A 210 -22.41 -2.40 1.71
CA ALA A 210 -23.66 -1.77 2.14
C ALA A 210 -24.29 -0.90 1.03
N GLY A 211 -24.06 -1.23 -0.24
CA GLY A 211 -24.57 -0.45 -1.36
C GLY A 211 -24.50 -1.16 -2.70
N SER A 212 -25.14 -2.33 -2.83
CA SER A 212 -25.51 -2.79 -4.18
C SER A 212 -26.87 -2.21 -4.55
N ALA A 213 -26.88 -1.43 -5.64
CA ALA A 213 -28.00 -0.70 -6.23
C ALA A 213 -28.34 0.64 -5.56
N ALA A 214 -27.44 1.62 -5.70
CA ALA A 214 -27.87 3.00 -5.73
C ALA A 214 -27.28 3.67 -6.98
N THR A 215 -28.18 4.19 -7.79
CA THR A 215 -27.95 5.29 -8.74
C THR A 215 -27.14 6.42 -8.07
N ASP A 216 -26.54 7.31 -8.86
CA ASP A 216 -25.68 8.46 -8.51
C ASP A 216 -26.13 9.42 -7.35
N ASP A 217 -27.14 9.07 -6.55
CA ASP A 217 -27.81 9.94 -5.58
C ASP A 217 -27.74 9.50 -4.10
N GLU A 218 -27.22 8.31 -3.74
CA GLU A 218 -27.12 7.94 -2.31
C GLU A 218 -25.74 8.21 -1.72
N ARG A 219 -25.60 9.45 -1.27
CA ARG A 219 -24.47 9.98 -0.53
C ARG A 219 -24.34 9.36 0.87
N ALA A 220 -23.17 8.81 1.20
CA ALA A 220 -22.89 8.33 2.56
C ALA A 220 -23.02 9.49 3.58
N PRO A 221 -23.83 9.34 4.65
CA PRO A 221 -24.06 10.41 5.61
C PRO A 221 -22.75 10.75 6.34
N GLY A 222 -22.26 11.98 6.13
CA GLY A 222 -21.05 12.51 6.76
C GLY A 222 -19.85 12.71 5.81
N LEU A 223 -19.93 12.28 4.56
CA LEU A 223 -18.89 12.58 3.57
C LEU A 223 -19.18 13.94 2.89
N LEU A 224 -18.31 14.92 3.10
CA LEU A 224 -18.32 16.20 2.38
C LEU A 224 -17.34 16.09 1.19
N ARG A 225 -17.85 16.27 -0.04
CA ARG A 225 -17.00 16.53 -1.20
C ARG A 225 -16.61 18.01 -1.19
N ILE A 226 -15.48 18.30 -1.80
CA ILE A 226 -15.01 19.68 -1.90
C ILE A 226 -16.00 20.55 -2.71
N ASP A 227 -16.68 19.98 -3.71
CA ASP A 227 -17.70 20.68 -4.49
C ASP A 227 -18.95 21.04 -3.69
N ASP A 228 -19.17 20.41 -2.53
CA ASP A 228 -20.30 20.77 -1.64
C ASP A 228 -20.07 22.05 -0.84
N VAL A 229 -18.85 22.56 -0.85
CA VAL A 229 -18.40 23.72 -0.07
C VAL A 229 -17.71 24.77 -0.94
N LEU A 230 -17.37 24.44 -2.19
CA LEU A 230 -16.87 25.38 -3.18
C LEU A 230 -18.02 26.12 -3.89
N GLY A 231 -17.80 27.39 -4.24
CA GLY A 231 -18.78 28.25 -4.91
C GLY A 231 -19.67 29.07 -3.98
N LYS A 232 -20.59 29.85 -4.57
CA LYS A 232 -21.50 30.73 -3.83
C LYS A 232 -22.60 29.92 -3.15
N GLN A 233 -22.67 29.97 -1.82
CA GLN A 233 -23.68 29.24 -1.05
C GLN A 233 -24.72 30.16 -0.43
N VAL A 234 -25.90 29.60 -0.15
CA VAL A 234 -26.93 30.26 0.65
C VAL A 234 -27.38 29.27 1.71
N VAL A 235 -27.13 29.60 2.98
CA VAL A 235 -27.54 28.79 4.12
C VAL A 235 -28.74 29.46 4.77
N GLU A 236 -29.80 28.70 5.02
CA GLU A 236 -30.96 29.18 5.75
C GLU A 236 -30.79 28.93 7.24
N THR A 237 -30.87 29.99 8.03
CA THR A 237 -30.69 29.94 9.47
C THR A 237 -31.97 30.35 10.17
N ARG A 238 -32.25 29.72 11.32
CA ARG A 238 -33.44 30.02 12.13
C ARG A 238 -33.45 31.46 12.67
N ALA A 239 -32.27 32.03 12.92
CA ALA A 239 -32.13 33.33 13.56
C ALA A 239 -31.97 34.50 12.57
N PHE A 240 -31.36 34.26 11.41
CA PHE A 240 -30.99 35.33 10.45
C PHE A 240 -31.57 35.12 9.05
N GLY A 241 -32.41 34.11 8.85
CA GLY A 241 -32.96 33.79 7.53
C GLY A 241 -31.86 33.31 6.57
N ARG A 242 -31.98 33.64 5.29
CA ARG A 242 -31.03 33.24 4.24
C ARG A 242 -29.76 34.08 4.29
N VAL A 243 -28.64 33.45 4.60
CA VAL A 243 -27.31 34.06 4.63
C VAL A 243 -26.52 33.59 3.41
N GLY A 244 -26.06 34.53 2.58
CA GLY A 244 -25.18 34.23 1.46
C GLY A 244 -23.73 34.12 1.90
N ILE A 245 -23.08 33.01 1.57
CA ILE A 245 -21.65 32.77 1.79
C ILE A 245 -20.94 33.00 0.46
N ARG A 246 -20.00 33.95 0.47
CA ARG A 246 -19.12 34.20 -0.68
C ARG A 246 -18.04 33.13 -0.76
N GLU A 247 -17.61 32.83 -1.97
CA GLU A 247 -16.63 31.78 -2.26
C GLU A 247 -15.29 31.98 -1.54
N ASP A 248 -14.83 33.22 -1.43
CA ASP A 248 -13.61 33.60 -0.68
C ASP A 248 -13.72 33.30 0.82
N ALA A 249 -14.91 33.49 1.40
CA ALA A 249 -15.19 33.16 2.80
C ALA A 249 -15.27 31.63 3.03
N ALA A 250 -15.82 30.88 2.06
CA ALA A 250 -15.88 29.42 2.13
C ALA A 250 -14.49 28.78 2.05
N ALA A 251 -13.63 29.28 1.15
CA ALA A 251 -12.24 28.82 1.03
C ALA A 251 -11.43 29.07 2.32
N GLY A 252 -11.55 30.27 2.91
CA GLY A 252 -10.87 30.59 4.18
C GLY A 252 -11.35 29.75 5.37
N ALA A 253 -12.65 29.42 5.40
CA ALA A 253 -13.20 28.51 6.40
C ALA A 253 -12.68 27.08 6.21
N LEU A 254 -12.60 26.59 4.96
CA LEU A 254 -12.06 25.27 4.64
C LEU A 254 -10.60 25.13 5.05
N GLU A 255 -9.78 26.13 4.77
CA GLU A 255 -8.37 26.17 5.18
C GLU A 255 -8.24 26.13 6.71
N THR A 256 -9.07 26.89 7.42
CA THR A 256 -9.07 26.91 8.88
C THR A 256 -9.50 25.56 9.46
N MET A 257 -10.56 24.95 8.91
CA MET A 257 -11.01 23.62 9.33
C MET A 257 -9.97 22.54 9.02
N SER A 258 -9.33 22.58 7.85
CA SER A 258 -8.27 21.63 7.50
C SER A 258 -7.07 21.70 8.45
N ARG A 259 -6.76 22.89 9.00
CA ARG A 259 -5.62 23.09 9.90
C ARG A 259 -5.94 22.79 11.36
N PHE A 260 -7.19 23.01 11.80
CA PHE A 260 -7.52 23.06 13.23
C PHE A 260 -8.75 22.23 13.63
N ALA A 261 -9.52 21.67 12.70
CA ALA A 261 -10.68 20.87 13.04
C ALA A 261 -10.29 19.43 13.40
N VAL A 262 -11.01 18.91 14.39
CA VAL A 262 -10.98 17.51 14.83
C VAL A 262 -12.24 16.84 14.27
N ASP A 263 -12.17 15.55 13.89
CA ASP A 263 -13.33 14.83 13.32
C ASP A 263 -14.53 14.97 14.28
N PRO A 264 -15.69 15.48 13.82
CA PRO A 264 -16.87 15.68 14.68
C PRO A 264 -17.32 14.41 15.43
N ARG A 265 -16.99 13.23 14.90
CA ARG A 265 -17.28 11.92 15.54
C ARG A 265 -16.34 11.59 16.70
N THR A 266 -15.17 12.22 16.73
CA THR A 266 -14.20 12.07 17.83
C THR A 266 -14.48 13.04 19.00
N SER A 267 -15.29 14.07 18.78
CA SER A 267 -15.85 14.94 19.82
C SER A 267 -17.14 14.36 20.41
N SER A 268 -17.07 13.20 21.07
CA SER A 268 -18.21 12.59 21.77
C SER A 268 -18.25 12.94 23.26
N THR A 269 -18.51 14.21 23.58
CA THR A 269 -19.01 14.61 24.91
C THR A 269 -20.08 15.68 24.80
N CYS A 270 -21.22 15.33 24.21
CA CYS A 270 -22.47 15.98 24.59
C CYS A 270 -23.61 14.97 24.46
N ARG A 271 -23.99 14.37 25.60
CA ARG A 271 -25.26 13.62 25.69
C ARG A 271 -26.41 14.59 25.41
N PRO A 272 -27.35 14.27 24.52
CA PRO A 272 -28.59 15.03 24.43
C PRO A 272 -29.42 14.80 25.70
N ARG A 273 -29.98 15.88 26.25
CA ARG A 273 -31.13 15.84 27.17
C ARG A 273 -32.41 15.82 26.37
#